data_AF-A0A6P7FWG8-F1
#
_entry.id   AF-A0A6P7FWG8-F1
#
_cell.length_a   1.000
_cell.length_b   1.000
_cell.length_c   1.000
_cell.angle_alpha   90.00
_cell.angle_beta   90.00
_cell.angle_gamma   90.00
#
_symmetry.space_group_name_H-M   'P 1'
#
loop_
_entity.id
_entity.type
_entity.pdbx_description
1 polymer ?
#
loop_
_entity_poly.entity_id
_entity_poly.type
_entity_poly.pdbx_seq_one_letter_code
_entity_poly.pdbx_strand_id
1 'polypeptide(L)'
;MFFNKFVPAYHHHFGHQCKVSNYGFTKLIELFEAIPDIVKIEELPDGERTVGLTLPEALKVLGTQIVILIKSSPQESLLLNDLPKVFLAEYGYPLKPQLYECMSVSEVLTKISDYVQVSSSKILIENKLSNITDHQY
;
A
#
# COMPACT_ATOMS: atom_id res chain seq x y z
N MET A 1 -1.59 -11.44 -4.67
CA MET A 1 -1.28 -12.80 -4.15
C MET A 1 -2.23 -13.79 -4.80
N PHE A 2 -1.85 -15.04 -5.10
CA PHE A 2 -2.83 -16.03 -5.59
C PHE A 2 -3.92 -16.32 -4.55
N PHE A 3 -5.17 -16.37 -4.99
CA PHE A 3 -6.34 -16.55 -4.13
C PHE A 3 -6.24 -17.83 -3.28
N ASN A 4 -5.81 -18.94 -3.89
CA ASN A 4 -5.63 -20.23 -3.22
C ASN A 4 -4.46 -20.25 -2.22
N LYS A 5 -3.59 -19.23 -2.22
CA LYS A 5 -2.50 -19.08 -1.25
C LYS A 5 -2.86 -18.20 -0.06
N PHE A 6 -4.02 -17.55 -0.06
CA PHE A 6 -4.41 -16.63 1.00
C PHE A 6 -4.52 -17.33 2.37
N VAL A 7 -5.28 -18.42 2.49
CA VAL A 7 -5.47 -19.10 3.78
C VAL A 7 -4.15 -19.66 4.35
N PRO A 8 -3.29 -20.33 3.57
CA PRO A 8 -1.96 -20.72 4.04
C PRO A 8 -1.11 -19.53 4.49
N ALA A 9 -1.09 -18.43 3.73
CA ALA A 9 -0.32 -17.24 4.07
C ALA A 9 -0.84 -16.55 5.35
N TYR A 10 -2.16 -16.46 5.50
CA TYR A 10 -2.81 -15.94 6.71
C TYR A 10 -2.41 -16.75 7.95
N HIS A 11 -2.44 -18.08 7.86
CA HIS A 11 -2.02 -18.95 8.98
C HIS A 11 -0.54 -18.76 9.33
N HIS A 12 0.32 -18.65 8.31
CA HIS A 12 1.74 -18.39 8.54
C HIS A 12 1.98 -17.04 9.24
N HIS A 13 1.23 -16.00 8.87
CA HIS A 13 1.40 -14.65 9.42
C HIS A 13 0.78 -14.48 10.82
N PHE A 14 -0.44 -14.97 11.05
CA PHE A 14 -1.18 -14.75 12.29
C PHE A 14 -1.12 -15.92 13.28
N GLY A 15 -0.55 -17.06 12.87
CA GLY A 15 -0.47 -18.26 13.73
C GLY A 15 -1.79 -19.01 13.91
N HIS A 16 -2.85 -18.65 13.18
CA HIS A 16 -4.13 -19.34 13.20
C HIS A 16 -4.84 -19.27 11.85
N GLN A 17 -5.69 -20.25 11.56
CA GLN A 17 -6.35 -20.35 10.26
C GLN A 17 -7.42 -19.26 10.13
N CYS A 18 -7.53 -18.65 8.95
CA CYS A 18 -8.68 -17.81 8.61
C CYS A 18 -9.92 -18.70 8.41
N LYS A 19 -10.74 -18.83 9.45
CA LYS A 19 -12.02 -19.56 9.40
C LYS A 19 -13.11 -18.62 8.92
N VAL A 20 -13.51 -18.75 7.64
CA VAL A 20 -14.53 -17.90 7.01
C VAL A 20 -15.90 -17.98 7.72
N SER A 21 -16.19 -19.11 8.37
CA SER A 21 -17.39 -19.32 9.19
C SER A 21 -17.49 -18.39 10.40
N ASN A 22 -16.36 -17.92 10.94
CA ASN A 22 -16.35 -16.95 12.04
C ASN A 22 -16.95 -15.59 11.62
N TYR A 23 -17.03 -15.34 10.32
CA TYR A 23 -17.59 -14.14 9.72
C TYR A 23 -18.95 -14.41 9.06
N GLY A 24 -19.53 -15.61 9.22
CA GLY A 24 -20.83 -15.96 8.65
C GLY A 24 -20.81 -16.47 7.20
N PHE A 25 -19.63 -16.81 6.64
CA PHE A 25 -19.50 -17.30 5.26
C PHE A 25 -19.09 -18.76 5.19
N THR A 26 -19.36 -19.40 4.05
CA THR A 26 -18.95 -20.79 3.80
C THR A 26 -17.77 -20.90 2.86
N LYS A 27 -17.55 -19.89 2.01
CA LYS A 27 -16.43 -19.83 1.06
C LYS A 27 -15.64 -18.54 1.25
N LEU A 28 -14.34 -18.60 1.00
CA LEU A 28 -13.45 -17.43 1.08
C LEU A 28 -13.85 -16.32 0.10
N ILE A 29 -14.35 -16.69 -1.08
CA ILE A 29 -14.80 -15.71 -2.07
C ILE A 29 -15.97 -14.89 -1.55
N GLU A 30 -16.96 -15.53 -0.91
CA GLU A 30 -18.12 -14.85 -0.33
C GLU A 30 -17.68 -13.83 0.74
N LEU A 31 -16.67 -14.18 1.55
CA LEU A 31 -16.10 -13.26 2.54
C LEU A 31 -15.50 -12.00 1.88
N PHE A 32 -14.73 -12.16 0.79
CA PHE A 32 -14.14 -11.01 0.11
C PHE A 32 -15.15 -10.21 -0.72
N GLU A 33 -16.14 -10.87 -1.32
CA GLU A 33 -17.26 -10.21 -2.00
C GLU A 33 -18.11 -9.37 -1.04
N ALA A 34 -18.10 -9.67 0.26
CA ALA A 34 -18.75 -8.87 1.29
C ALA A 34 -17.98 -7.61 1.69
N ILE A 35 -16.71 -7.44 1.28
CA ILE A 35 -15.87 -6.26 1.55
C ILE A 35 -15.19 -5.72 0.27
N PRO A 36 -15.96 -5.44 -0.79
CA PRO A 36 -15.42 -5.10 -2.11
C PRO A 36 -14.66 -3.77 -2.13
N ASP A 37 -14.95 -2.87 -1.19
CA ASP A 37 -14.27 -1.59 -1.06
C ASP A 37 -12.82 -1.73 -0.55
N ILE A 38 -12.51 -2.86 0.10
CA ILE A 38 -11.21 -3.13 0.71
C ILE A 38 -10.40 -4.12 -0.12
N VAL A 39 -11.05 -5.19 -0.59
CA VAL A 39 -10.40 -6.31 -1.27
C VAL A 39 -10.93 -6.45 -2.68
N LYS A 40 -10.02 -6.57 -3.64
CA LYS A 40 -10.33 -6.95 -5.02
C LYS A 40 -9.89 -8.38 -5.31
N ILE A 41 -10.67 -9.06 -6.14
CA ILE A 41 -10.33 -10.35 -6.74
C ILE A 41 -10.16 -10.11 -8.24
N GLU A 42 -9.01 -10.49 -8.79
CA GLU A 42 -8.70 -10.35 -10.21
C GLU A 42 -8.54 -11.74 -10.82
N GLU A 43 -9.27 -12.00 -11.91
CA GLU A 43 -9.15 -13.24 -12.68
C GLU A 43 -8.09 -13.06 -13.77
N LEU A 44 -7.15 -14.00 -13.82
CA LEU A 44 -6.05 -14.05 -14.77
C LEU A 44 -6.48 -14.79 -16.04
N PRO A 45 -5.79 -14.61 -17.18
CA PRO A 45 -6.16 -15.24 -18.45
C PRO A 45 -6.17 -16.78 -18.45
N ASP A 46 -5.47 -17.40 -17.49
CA ASP A 46 -5.40 -18.85 -17.30
C ASP A 46 -6.50 -19.40 -16.36
N GLY A 47 -7.41 -18.53 -15.89
CA GLY A 47 -8.47 -18.88 -14.93
C GLY A 47 -7.99 -18.90 -13.47
N GLU A 48 -6.72 -18.61 -13.20
CA GLU A 48 -6.28 -18.37 -11.82
C GLU A 48 -6.84 -17.04 -11.30
N ARG A 49 -6.98 -16.94 -9.98
CA ARG A 49 -7.43 -15.71 -9.34
C ARG A 49 -6.37 -15.18 -8.41
N THR A 50 -6.24 -13.86 -8.37
CA THR A 50 -5.43 -13.17 -7.36
C THR A 50 -6.31 -12.35 -6.45
N VAL A 51 -5.84 -12.17 -5.22
CA VAL A 51 -6.41 -11.29 -4.21
C VAL A 51 -5.41 -10.16 -3.91
N GLY A 52 -5.94 -8.96 -3.78
CA GLY A 52 -5.19 -7.76 -3.42
C GLY A 52 -6.09 -6.69 -2.82
N LEU A 53 -5.50 -5.60 -2.36
CA LEU A 53 -6.24 -4.42 -1.92
C LEU A 53 -6.82 -3.68 -3.13
N THR A 54 -7.95 -2.99 -2.93
CA THR A 54 -8.40 -1.97 -3.88
C THR A 54 -7.36 -0.86 -4.00
N LEU A 55 -7.36 -0.12 -5.11
CA LEU A 55 -6.40 0.96 -5.33
C LEU A 55 -6.37 1.98 -4.17
N PRO A 56 -7.50 2.48 -3.65
CA PRO A 56 -7.49 3.41 -2.52
C PRO A 56 -6.83 2.83 -1.27
N GLU A 57 -7.13 1.58 -0.90
CA GLU A 57 -6.53 0.94 0.28
C GLU A 57 -5.04 0.63 0.06
N ALA A 58 -4.65 0.20 -1.14
CA ALA A 58 -3.25 -0.01 -1.49
C ALA A 58 -2.43 1.28 -1.36
N LEU A 59 -2.97 2.42 -1.83
CA LEU A 59 -2.33 3.73 -1.72
C LEU A 59 -2.20 4.19 -0.26
N LYS A 60 -3.22 3.96 0.59
CA LYS A 60 -3.15 4.27 2.04
C LYS A 60 -2.06 3.47 2.75
N VAL A 61 -1.97 2.17 2.45
CA VAL A 61 -0.92 1.29 2.99
C VAL A 61 0.45 1.77 2.53
N LEU A 62 0.62 2.05 1.24
CA LEU A 62 1.88 2.55 0.70
C LEU A 62 2.29 3.89 1.32
N GLY A 63 1.36 4.84 1.44
CA GLY A 63 1.62 6.14 2.06
C GLY A 63 2.10 5.99 3.51
N THR A 64 1.46 5.11 4.27
CA THR A 64 1.86 4.78 5.64
C THR A 64 3.26 4.14 5.68
N GLN A 65 3.54 3.19 4.79
CA GLN A 65 4.85 2.55 4.68
C GLN A 65 5.96 3.58 4.40
N ILE A 66 5.76 4.50 3.45
CA ILE A 66 6.75 5.53 3.13
C ILE A 66 6.93 6.49 4.31
N VAL A 67 5.87 6.87 5.03
CA VAL A 67 6.00 7.67 6.26
C VAL A 67 6.85 6.95 7.31
N ILE A 68 6.67 5.64 7.49
CA ILE A 68 7.48 4.83 8.42
C ILE A 68 8.95 4.85 7.98
N LEU A 69 9.24 4.65 6.70
CA LEU A 69 10.61 4.73 6.18
C LEU A 69 11.26 6.08 6.45
N ILE A 70 10.53 7.18 6.24
CA ILE A 70 11.02 8.53 6.47
C ILE A 70 11.31 8.76 7.96
N LYS A 71 10.42 8.32 8.86
CA LYS A 71 10.62 8.42 10.32
C LYS A 71 11.81 7.59 10.82
N SER A 72 12.11 6.48 10.15
CA SER A 72 13.28 5.65 10.45
C SER A 72 14.59 6.21 9.88
N SER A 73 14.53 7.23 9.02
CA SER A 73 15.70 7.89 8.44
C SER A 73 16.29 8.93 9.42
N PRO A 74 17.62 9.01 9.60
CA PRO A 74 18.25 9.99 10.50
C PRO A 74 17.94 11.45 10.20
N GLN A 75 17.60 11.77 8.94
CA GLN A 75 17.32 13.13 8.49
C GLN A 75 15.82 13.41 8.37
N GLU A 76 14.95 12.51 8.85
CA GLU A 76 13.49 12.53 8.67
C GLU A 76 13.09 12.87 7.22
N SER A 77 13.90 12.38 6.28
CA SER A 77 13.76 12.60 4.85
C SER A 77 14.42 11.46 4.09
N LEU A 78 14.02 11.27 2.84
CA LEU A 78 14.55 10.23 1.96
C LEU A 78 14.83 10.81 0.58
N LEU A 79 15.96 10.47 -0.04
CA LEU A 79 16.21 10.88 -1.43
C LEU A 79 15.27 10.12 -2.37
N LEU A 80 14.68 10.83 -3.34
CA LEU A 80 13.73 10.27 -4.29
C LEU A 80 14.32 9.05 -5.03
N ASN A 81 15.59 9.15 -5.43
CA ASN A 81 16.29 8.09 -6.14
C ASN A 81 16.64 6.87 -5.26
N ASP A 82 16.67 7.03 -3.94
CA ASP A 82 16.97 5.96 -2.99
C ASP A 82 15.71 5.22 -2.54
N LEU A 83 14.52 5.83 -2.71
CA LEU A 83 13.24 5.22 -2.29
C LEU A 83 13.07 3.78 -2.77
N PRO A 84 13.26 3.42 -4.07
CA PRO A 84 13.09 2.04 -4.50
C PRO A 84 14.02 1.05 -3.78
N LYS A 85 15.26 1.46 -3.48
CA LYS A 85 16.26 0.61 -2.80
C LYS A 85 15.93 0.45 -1.33
N VAL A 86 15.62 1.54 -0.64
CA VAL A 86 15.27 1.54 0.79
C VAL A 86 13.96 0.78 1.02
N PHE A 87 12.96 0.99 0.17
CA PHE A 87 11.70 0.26 0.24
C PHE A 87 11.89 -1.25 0.07
N LEU A 88 12.70 -1.68 -0.91
CA LEU A 88 13.02 -3.09 -1.11
C LEU A 88 13.76 -3.68 0.10
N ALA A 89 14.71 -2.94 0.67
CA ALA A 89 15.48 -3.39 1.83
C ALA A 89 14.60 -3.58 3.07
N GLU A 90 13.64 -2.69 3.30
CA GLU A 90 12.74 -2.75 4.46
C GLU A 90 11.65 -3.82 4.31
N TYR A 91 10.97 -3.86 3.15
CA TYR A 91 9.76 -4.68 2.99
C TYR A 91 10.00 -6.00 2.25
N GLY A 92 11.19 -6.21 1.68
CA GLY A 92 11.56 -7.44 0.98
C GLY A 92 10.90 -7.62 -0.39
N TYR A 93 10.22 -6.59 -0.91
CA TYR A 93 9.67 -6.58 -2.28
C TYR A 93 9.82 -5.20 -2.94
N PRO A 94 9.95 -5.14 -4.29
CA PRO A 94 10.16 -3.88 -4.98
C PRO A 94 8.89 -3.04 -5.02
N LEU A 95 9.04 -1.72 -4.89
CA LEU A 95 8.00 -0.76 -5.21
C LEU A 95 7.72 -0.78 -6.72
N LYS A 96 6.54 -1.25 -7.11
CA LYS A 96 6.11 -1.34 -8.53
C LYS A 96 5.02 -0.30 -8.81
N PRO A 97 5.31 0.79 -9.52
CA PRO A 97 4.31 1.83 -9.85
C PRO A 97 3.04 1.29 -10.52
N GLN A 98 3.17 0.24 -11.33
CA GLN A 98 2.06 -0.35 -12.08
C GLN A 98 0.98 -0.94 -11.17
N LEU A 99 1.33 -1.39 -9.95
CA LEU A 99 0.35 -1.88 -8.96
C LEU A 99 -0.57 -0.76 -8.46
N TYR A 100 -0.16 0.49 -8.64
CA TYR A 100 -0.88 1.70 -8.26
C TYR A 100 -1.38 2.48 -9.48
N GLU A 101 -1.43 1.83 -10.66
CA GLU A 101 -1.84 2.44 -11.93
C GLU A 101 -1.01 3.69 -12.25
N CYS A 102 0.31 3.59 -12.08
CA CYS A 102 1.29 4.63 -12.34
C CYS A 102 2.42 4.10 -13.24
N MET A 103 3.01 4.98 -14.04
CA MET A 103 4.15 4.66 -14.90
C MET A 103 5.49 4.95 -14.22
N SER A 104 5.50 5.77 -13.17
CA SER A 104 6.70 6.22 -12.48
C SER A 104 6.51 6.30 -10.97
N VAL A 105 7.62 6.27 -10.22
CA VAL A 105 7.60 6.50 -8.76
C VAL A 105 7.08 7.90 -8.44
N SER A 106 7.42 8.90 -9.26
CA SER A 106 6.94 10.27 -9.07
C SER A 106 5.41 10.37 -9.14
N GLU A 107 4.77 9.69 -10.10
CA GLU A 107 3.30 9.62 -10.17
C GLU A 107 2.68 8.95 -8.94
N VAL A 108 3.33 7.89 -8.43
CA VAL A 108 2.88 7.23 -7.21
C VAL A 108 2.90 8.21 -6.04
N LEU A 109 3.99 8.98 -5.88
CA LEU A 109 4.12 9.99 -4.82
C LEU A 109 3.05 11.08 -4.95
N THR A 110 2.69 11.49 -6.17
CA THR A 110 1.56 12.40 -6.38
C THR A 110 0.23 11.83 -5.90
N LYS A 111 -0.02 10.52 -6.09
CA LYS A 111 -1.25 9.86 -5.61
C LYS A 111 -1.32 9.69 -4.10
N ILE A 112 -0.20 9.81 -3.38
CA ILE A 112 -0.12 9.74 -1.92
C ILE A 112 0.32 11.07 -1.30
N SER A 113 0.03 12.20 -1.96
CA SER A 113 0.41 13.54 -1.50
C SER A 113 -0.16 13.92 -0.13
N ASP A 114 -1.23 13.25 0.31
CA ASP A 114 -1.76 13.37 1.67
C ASP A 114 -0.81 12.87 2.77
N TYR A 115 0.19 12.05 2.41
CA TYR A 115 1.16 11.43 3.32
C TYR A 115 2.55 12.05 3.20
N VAL A 116 2.96 12.44 1.98
CA VAL A 116 4.32 12.87 1.68
C VAL A 116 4.36 13.98 0.64
N GLN A 117 5.40 14.79 0.70
CA GLN A 117 5.72 15.82 -0.29
C GLN A 117 7.14 15.62 -0.84
N VAL A 118 7.35 16.07 -2.08
CA VAL A 118 8.66 16.02 -2.74
C VAL A 118 9.22 17.43 -2.89
N SER A 119 10.38 17.70 -2.31
CA SER A 119 11.08 18.98 -2.38
C SER A 119 12.58 18.78 -2.58
N SER A 120 13.19 19.48 -3.53
CA SER A 120 14.63 19.39 -3.83
C SER A 120 15.16 17.95 -3.93
N SER A 121 14.44 17.08 -4.65
CA SER A 121 14.75 15.64 -4.80
C SER A 121 14.72 14.82 -3.51
N LYS A 122 14.14 15.35 -2.43
CA LYS A 122 13.87 14.66 -1.18
C LYS A 122 12.37 14.45 -1.00
N ILE A 123 12.02 13.35 -0.36
CA ILE A 123 10.69 13.00 0.10
C ILE A 123 10.64 13.31 1.60
N LEU A 124 9.62 14.07 2.00
CA LEU A 124 9.35 14.51 3.36
C LEU A 124 7.94 14.08 3.73
N ILE A 125 7.64 13.95 5.02
CA ILE A 125 6.27 13.74 5.49
C ILE A 125 5.46 15.01 5.21
N GLU A 126 4.21 14.82 4.76
CA GLU A 126 3.30 15.93 4.54
C GLU A 126 2.87 16.53 5.88
N ASN A 127 3.18 17.81 6.08
CA ASN A 127 2.79 18.56 7.27
C ASN A 127 1.57 19.40 6.91
N LYS A 128 0.36 18.87 7.11
CA LYS A 128 -0.91 19.60 6.87
C LYS A 128 -1.09 20.89 7.71
N LEU A 129 -0.11 21.26 8.55
CA LEU A 129 -0.10 22.44 9.42
C LEU A 129 0.53 23.70 8.78
N SER A 130 1.21 23.61 7.63
CA SER A 130 1.86 24.79 7.01
C SER A 130 1.01 25.59 6.02
N ASN A 131 -0.21 25.13 5.67
CA ASN A 131 -1.06 25.79 4.67
C ASN A 131 -2.16 26.71 5.26
N ILE A 132 -2.08 27.06 6.56
CA ILE A 132 -3.08 27.94 7.22
C ILE A 132 -2.59 29.39 7.39
N THR A 133 -1.34 29.75 7.06
CA THR A 133 -0.80 31.10 7.36
C THR A 133 -0.65 32.08 6.20
N ASP A 134 -1.07 31.77 4.97
CA ASP A 134 -0.84 32.68 3.82
C ASP A 134 -2.10 33.33 3.21
N HIS A 135 -3.13 33.57 4.02
CA HIS A 135 -4.19 34.52 3.67
C HIS A 135 -4.47 35.50 4.81
N GLN A 136 -3.52 36.43 5.01
CA GLN A 136 -3.83 37.78 5.48
C GLN A 136 -3.73 38.72 4.27
N TYR A 137 -4.87 39.27 3.84
CA TYR A 137 -5.08 40.68 3.52
C TYR A 137 -6.55 41.01 3.71
#